data_AF-A0A7W0SEC6-F1
#
_entry.id   AF-A0A7W0SEC6-F1
#
_cell.length_a   1.000
_cell.length_b   1.000
_cell.length_c   1.000
_cell.angle_alpha   90.00
_cell.angle_beta   90.00
_cell.angle_gamma   90.00
#
_symmetry.space_group_name_H-M   'P 1'
#
loop_
_entity.id
_entity.type
_entity.pdbx_description
1 polymer ?
#
loop_
_entity_poly.entity_id
_entity_poly.type
_entity_poly.pdbx_seq_one_letter_code
_entity_poly.pdbx_strand_id
1 'polypeptide(L)'
;AAVLSVELGRYVTGRVIQIPPLVELVTINGRFVYSDGKPVEEAGVMFIPDDETRFESSRGMTDKSGTLVLRAPKGAIGKISGQASAGRRSFEGCANAEALLKESASDYGWSKSAAVQISTVELPDMLEIRLAFGYCESSKKVASREP
;
A
#
# COMPACT_ATOMS: atom_id res chain seq x y z
N ALA A 1 -7.35 -16.88 -5.48
CA ALA A 1 -7.38 -18.06 -6.36
C ALA A 1 -7.84 -19.27 -5.56
N ALA A 2 -8.80 -20.06 -6.04
CA ALA A 2 -9.21 -21.31 -5.41
C ALA A 2 -8.57 -22.48 -6.18
N VAL A 3 -7.86 -23.37 -5.48
CA VAL A 3 -7.32 -24.60 -6.06
C VAL A 3 -8.27 -25.74 -5.71
N LEU A 4 -8.94 -26.27 -6.73
CA LEU A 4 -9.70 -27.52 -6.60
C LEU A 4 -8.81 -28.66 -7.10
N SER A 5 -8.38 -29.53 -6.20
CA SER A 5 -7.80 -30.83 -6.57
C SER A 5 -8.92 -31.86 -6.58
N VAL A 6 -9.18 -32.44 -7.75
CA VAL A 6 -10.22 -33.46 -7.94
C VAL A 6 -9.57 -34.64 -8.65
N GLU A 7 -9.74 -35.83 -8.09
CA GLU A 7 -9.30 -37.06 -8.75
C GLU A 7 -10.03 -37.26 -10.09
N LEU A 8 -9.32 -37.82 -11.07
CA LEU A 8 -9.87 -38.10 -12.39
C LEU A 8 -11.16 -38.95 -12.26
N GLY A 9 -12.26 -38.42 -12.82
CA GLY A 9 -13.55 -39.11 -12.86
C GLY A 9 -14.49 -38.87 -11.67
N ARG A 10 -14.09 -38.09 -10.64
CA ARG A 10 -15.01 -37.69 -9.56
C ARG A 10 -15.64 -36.33 -9.81
N TYR A 11 -16.95 -36.23 -9.60
CA TYR A 11 -17.67 -34.97 -9.58
C TYR A 11 -17.67 -34.39 -8.16
N VAL A 12 -17.40 -33.08 -8.04
CA VAL A 12 -17.64 -32.35 -6.80
C VAL A 12 -19.10 -31.94 -6.78
N THR A 13 -19.90 -32.61 -5.96
CA THR A 13 -21.32 -32.29 -5.75
C THR A 13 -21.52 -31.64 -4.38
N GLY A 14 -22.51 -30.76 -4.24
CA GLY A 14 -22.87 -30.15 -2.95
C GLY A 14 -21.99 -29.00 -2.45
N ARG A 15 -21.01 -28.53 -3.23
CA ARG A 15 -20.28 -27.29 -2.92
C ARG A 15 -20.69 -26.17 -3.87
N VAL A 16 -21.27 -25.11 -3.33
CA VAL A 16 -21.50 -23.86 -4.06
C VAL A 16 -20.14 -23.19 -4.23
N ILE A 17 -19.58 -23.27 -5.44
CA ILE A 17 -18.40 -22.48 -5.80
C ILE A 17 -18.93 -21.09 -6.15
N GLN A 18 -18.83 -20.16 -5.20
CA GLN A 18 -19.11 -18.77 -5.47
C GLN A 18 -17.87 -18.16 -6.14
N ILE A 19 -17.92 -18.07 -7.48
CA ILE A 19 -16.91 -17.31 -8.23
C ILE A 19 -17.18 -15.83 -7.93
N PRO A 20 -16.22 -15.09 -7.33
CA PRO A 20 -16.40 -13.67 -7.10
C PRO A 20 -16.71 -12.97 -8.42
N PRO A 21 -17.66 -12.01 -8.45
CA PRO A 21 -17.93 -11.26 -9.66
C PRO A 21 -16.64 -10.61 -10.16
N LEU A 22 -16.31 -10.82 -11.44
CA LEU A 22 -15.20 -10.14 -12.11
C LEU A 22 -15.57 -8.67 -12.26
N VAL A 23 -15.11 -7.83 -11.33
CA VAL A 23 -15.29 -6.39 -11.40
C VAL A 23 -14.23 -5.79 -12.33
N GLU A 24 -14.65 -4.87 -13.22
CA GLU A 24 -13.72 -4.08 -14.02
C GLU A 24 -12.77 -3.32 -13.09
N LEU A 25 -11.47 -3.35 -13.39
CA LEU A 25 -10.45 -2.63 -12.63
C LEU A 25 -10.03 -1.37 -13.37
N VAL A 26 -9.82 -0.28 -12.63
CA VAL A 26 -9.18 0.94 -13.14
C VAL A 26 -7.79 1.09 -12.54
N THR A 27 -6.93 1.80 -13.27
CA THR A 27 -5.57 2.12 -12.85
C THR A 27 -5.55 3.46 -12.12
N ILE A 28 -5.00 3.46 -10.91
CA ILE A 28 -4.67 4.65 -10.13
C ILE A 28 -3.16 4.87 -10.29
N ASN A 29 -2.81 6.01 -10.88
CA ASN A 29 -1.42 6.48 -10.96
C ASN A 29 -1.15 7.44 -9.82
N GLY A 30 -0.01 7.30 -9.17
CA GLY A 30 0.35 8.21 -8.10
C GLY A 30 1.83 8.27 -7.78
N ARG A 31 2.16 9.10 -6.79
CA ARG A 31 3.49 9.22 -6.20
C ARG A 31 3.38 9.22 -4.69
N PHE A 32 4.33 8.58 -4.03
CA PHE A 32 4.48 8.60 -2.59
C PHE A 32 5.74 9.38 -2.23
N VAL A 33 5.57 10.47 -1.48
CA VAL A 33 6.65 11.40 -1.14
C VAL A 33 6.73 11.67 0.36
N TYR A 34 7.92 12.05 0.81
CA TYR A 34 8.14 12.66 2.12
C TYR A 34 7.59 14.10 2.13
N SER A 35 7.49 14.71 3.31
CA SER A 35 6.97 16.08 3.43
C SER A 35 7.82 17.13 2.70
N ASP A 36 9.10 16.83 2.48
CA ASP A 36 10.06 17.64 1.72
C ASP A 36 10.05 17.37 0.20
N GLY A 37 9.13 16.51 -0.27
CA GLY A 37 8.94 16.19 -1.69
C GLY A 37 9.88 15.12 -2.24
N LYS A 38 10.80 14.57 -1.45
CA LYS A 38 11.64 13.45 -1.90
C LYS A 38 10.80 12.17 -2.01
N PRO A 39 11.16 11.25 -2.93
CA PRO A 39 10.39 10.03 -3.15
C PRO A 39 10.54 9.05 -1.99
N VAL A 40 9.45 8.32 -1.70
CA VAL A 40 9.45 7.15 -0.82
C VAL A 40 9.61 5.91 -1.69
N GLU A 41 10.81 5.35 -1.71
CA GLU A 41 11.18 4.19 -2.54
C GLU A 41 10.70 2.87 -1.92
N GLU A 42 10.30 1.89 -2.75
CA GLU A 42 10.00 0.50 -2.36
C GLU A 42 9.00 0.36 -1.20
N ALA A 43 8.04 1.28 -1.11
CA ALA A 43 7.07 1.36 -0.03
C ALA A 43 5.70 0.82 -0.44
N GLY A 44 5.01 0.21 0.52
CA GLY A 44 3.68 -0.35 0.30
C GLY A 44 2.61 0.73 0.23
N VAL A 45 1.69 0.60 -0.71
CA VAL A 45 0.52 1.48 -0.85
C VAL A 45 -0.72 0.62 -0.89
N MET A 46 -1.74 0.99 -0.13
CA MET A 46 -2.95 0.20 0.03
C MET A 46 -4.19 1.06 -0.18
N PHE A 47 -5.10 0.56 -1.02
CA PHE A 47 -6.46 1.04 -1.17
C PHE A 47 -7.40 0.09 -0.41
N ILE A 48 -8.22 0.64 0.48
CA ILE A 48 -9.27 -0.07 1.20
C ILE A 48 -10.60 0.51 0.75
N PRO A 49 -11.47 -0.27 0.09
CA PRO A 49 -12.81 0.18 -0.29
C PRO A 49 -13.68 0.36 0.96
N ASP A 50 -14.63 1.30 0.91
CA ASP A 50 -15.60 1.50 2.00
C ASP A 50 -16.61 0.33 2.09
N ASP A 51 -16.85 -0.36 0.97
CA ASP A 51 -17.66 -1.58 0.89
C ASP A 51 -16.76 -2.81 0.64
N GLU A 52 -16.16 -3.32 1.73
CA GLU A 52 -15.31 -4.51 1.71
C GLU A 52 -16.10 -5.82 1.45
N THR A 53 -17.44 -5.77 1.49
CA THR A 53 -18.27 -6.94 1.16
C THR A 53 -18.36 -7.16 -0.34
N ARG A 54 -18.27 -6.07 -1.11
CA ARG A 54 -18.37 -6.07 -2.57
C ARG A 54 -17.01 -5.98 -3.25
N PHE A 55 -16.04 -5.32 -2.63
CA PHE A 55 -14.75 -5.01 -3.23
C PHE A 55 -13.59 -5.46 -2.33
N GLU A 56 -12.57 -6.05 -2.94
CA GLU A 56 -11.35 -6.42 -2.22
C GLU A 56 -10.39 -5.21 -2.10
N SER A 57 -9.64 -5.17 -0.99
CA SER A 57 -8.54 -4.24 -0.84
C SER A 57 -7.47 -4.48 -1.91
N SER A 58 -6.83 -3.41 -2.36
CA SER A 58 -5.78 -3.48 -3.37
C SER A 58 -4.46 -2.96 -2.81
N ARG A 59 -3.35 -3.60 -3.20
CA ARG A 59 -2.01 -3.25 -2.72
C ARG A 59 -1.06 -3.07 -3.90
N GLY A 60 -0.12 -2.14 -3.73
CA GLY A 60 0.93 -1.84 -4.69
C GLY A 60 2.20 -1.44 -3.96
N MET A 61 3.28 -1.27 -4.73
CA MET A 61 4.56 -0.84 -4.21
C MET A 61 5.08 0.31 -5.07
N THR A 62 5.77 1.26 -4.45
CA THR A 62 6.43 2.35 -5.17
C THR A 62 7.74 1.89 -5.79
N ASP A 63 8.12 2.49 -6.91
CA ASP A 63 9.43 2.31 -7.52
C ASP A 63 10.49 3.23 -6.89
N LYS A 64 11.71 3.24 -7.46
CA LYS A 64 12.82 4.10 -7.01
C LYS A 64 12.58 5.59 -7.19
N SER A 65 11.58 5.98 -7.98
CA SER A 65 11.15 7.37 -8.14
C SER A 65 9.98 7.73 -7.23
N GLY A 66 9.55 6.80 -6.36
CA GLY A 66 8.36 6.95 -5.53
C GLY A 66 7.06 6.86 -6.32
N THR A 67 7.10 6.50 -7.60
CA THR A 67 5.91 6.35 -8.45
C THR A 67 5.22 5.03 -8.13
N LEU A 68 3.89 5.03 -8.10
CA LEU A 68 3.07 3.85 -7.87
C LEU A 68 2.01 3.70 -8.96
N VAL A 69 1.71 2.45 -9.29
CA VAL A 69 0.60 2.08 -10.15
C VAL A 69 -0.21 1.02 -9.41
N LEU A 70 -1.45 1.37 -9.05
CA LEU A 70 -2.36 0.51 -8.29
C LEU A 70 -3.60 0.23 -9.13
N ARG A 71 -4.10 -1.00 -9.11
CA ARG A 71 -5.40 -1.33 -9.72
C ARG A 71 -6.45 -1.40 -8.63
N ALA A 72 -7.61 -0.79 -8.86
CA ALA A 72 -8.73 -0.83 -7.92
C ALA A 72 -10.05 -1.07 -8.67
N PRO A 73 -11.08 -1.65 -8.02
CA PRO A 73 -12.38 -1.87 -8.65
C PRO A 73 -13.01 -0.56 -9.11
N LYS A 74 -13.51 -0.53 -10.35
CA LYS A 74 -14.23 0.61 -10.92
C LYS A 74 -15.52 0.87 -10.16
N GLY A 75 -15.79 2.13 -9.84
CA GLY A 75 -16.96 2.54 -9.06
C GLY A 75 -16.80 2.38 -7.53
N ALA A 76 -15.66 1.91 -7.04
CA ALA A 76 -15.37 1.86 -5.63
C ALA A 76 -15.03 3.25 -5.08
N ILE A 77 -15.54 3.52 -3.87
CA ILE A 77 -15.11 4.65 -3.03
C ILE A 77 -14.33 4.03 -1.87
N GLY A 78 -13.23 4.67 -1.47
CA GLY A 78 -12.41 4.15 -0.38
C GLY A 78 -11.25 5.03 -0.01
N LYS A 79 -10.38 4.48 0.83
CA LYS A 79 -9.22 5.18 1.39
C LYS A 79 -7.95 4.60 0.84
N ILE A 80 -7.05 5.47 0.39
CA ILE A 80 -5.68 5.10 0.03
C ILE A 80 -4.69 5.62 1.06
N SER A 81 -3.70 4.80 1.41
CA SER A 81 -2.61 5.20 2.31
C SER A 81 -1.32 4.49 1.93
N GLY A 82 -0.20 5.17 2.15
CA GLY A 82 1.14 4.61 2.00
C GLY A 82 1.71 4.19 3.34
N GLN A 83 2.54 3.15 3.33
CA GLN A 83 3.26 2.64 4.47
C GLN A 83 4.72 2.38 4.06
N ALA A 84 5.65 2.99 4.78
CA ALA A 84 7.08 2.75 4.60
C ALA A 84 7.65 2.07 5.85
N SER A 85 8.33 0.96 5.63
CA SER A 85 9.10 0.30 6.68
C SER A 85 10.35 1.12 6.95
N ALA A 86 10.66 1.33 8.22
CA ALA A 86 11.99 1.78 8.57
C ALA A 86 12.31 1.32 9.99
N GLY A 87 13.45 0.65 10.11
CA GLY A 87 13.96 0.27 11.42
C GLY A 87 14.22 1.53 12.25
N ARG A 88 14.08 1.44 13.57
CA ARG A 88 14.37 2.57 14.46
C ARG A 88 15.76 3.21 14.24
N ARG A 89 16.74 2.38 13.82
CA ARG A 89 18.10 2.80 13.42
C ARG A 89 18.16 3.58 12.10
N SER A 90 17.19 3.38 11.21
CA SER A 90 17.09 4.10 9.93
C SER A 90 16.80 5.60 10.12
N PHE A 91 16.28 5.99 11.30
CA PHE A 91 15.96 7.38 11.62
C PHE A 91 16.76 7.96 12.78
N GLU A 92 17.82 7.27 13.22
CA GLU A 92 18.71 7.78 14.27
C GLU A 92 19.34 9.11 13.83
N GLY A 93 19.12 10.17 14.60
CA GLY A 93 19.56 11.53 14.29
C GLY A 93 18.54 12.38 13.51
N CYS A 94 17.35 11.85 13.22
CA CYS A 94 16.27 12.60 12.57
C CYS A 94 15.16 12.96 13.56
N ALA A 95 15.32 14.10 14.25
CA ALA A 95 14.47 14.50 15.37
C ALA A 95 12.95 14.39 15.09
N ASN A 96 12.50 14.79 13.90
CA ASN A 96 11.07 14.74 13.53
C ASN A 96 10.57 13.31 13.30
N ALA A 97 11.38 12.45 12.67
CA ALA A 97 11.03 11.05 12.47
C ALA A 97 11.12 10.25 13.77
N GLU A 98 12.11 10.52 14.61
CA GLU A 98 12.24 9.91 15.93
C GLU A 98 11.06 10.24 16.85
N ALA A 99 10.58 11.49 16.85
CA ALA A 99 9.42 11.89 17.64
C ALA A 99 8.18 11.08 17.26
N LEU A 100 7.92 10.94 15.95
CA LEU A 100 6.79 10.17 15.43
C LEU A 100 6.91 8.67 15.68
N LEU A 101 8.13 8.12 15.69
CA LEU A 101 8.35 6.69 15.94
C LEU A 101 8.42 6.32 17.41
N LYS A 102 8.84 7.23 18.30
CA LYS A 102 8.86 6.99 19.76
C LYS A 102 7.47 6.75 20.32
N GLU A 103 6.41 7.26 19.68
CA GLU A 103 5.02 6.98 20.04
C GLU A 103 4.59 5.55 19.66
N SER A 104 5.21 4.94 18.64
CA SER A 104 4.97 3.55 18.28
C SER A 104 5.91 2.64 19.08
N ALA A 105 5.40 1.92 20.09
CA ALA A 105 6.18 1.12 21.04
C ALA A 105 6.90 -0.14 20.45
N SER A 106 7.38 -0.09 19.21
CA SER A 106 7.99 -1.21 18.46
C SER A 106 9.38 -0.84 17.94
N ASP A 107 10.32 -1.79 17.98
CA ASP A 107 11.66 -1.64 17.40
C ASP A 107 11.66 -1.59 15.86
N TYR A 108 10.56 -2.08 15.26
CA TYR A 108 10.23 -1.90 13.85
C TYR A 108 9.10 -0.87 13.75
N GLY A 109 9.46 0.34 13.34
CA GLY A 109 8.53 1.42 13.09
C GLY A 109 7.99 1.32 11.67
N TRP A 110 6.67 1.21 11.54
CA TRP A 110 6.05 1.50 10.26
C TRP A 110 5.57 2.94 10.29
N SER A 111 6.06 3.74 9.35
CA SER A 111 5.48 5.05 9.12
C SER A 111 4.30 4.90 8.16
N LYS A 112 3.17 5.52 8.49
CA LYS A 112 1.97 5.53 7.65
C LYS A 112 1.63 6.95 7.26
N SER A 113 1.25 7.16 6.00
CA SER A 113 0.70 8.44 5.57
C SER A 113 -0.69 8.67 6.18
N ALA A 114 -1.18 9.91 6.07
CA ALA A 114 -2.62 10.13 6.18
C ALA A 114 -3.36 9.31 5.11
N ALA A 115 -4.56 8.84 5.46
CA ALA A 115 -5.43 8.18 4.50
C ALA A 115 -6.19 9.24 3.68
N VAL A 116 -6.16 9.11 2.36
CA VAL A 116 -6.84 10.01 1.43
C VAL A 116 -8.08 9.29 0.91
N GLN A 117 -9.24 9.94 1.01
CA GLN A 117 -10.48 9.42 0.42
C GLN A 117 -10.44 9.63 -1.10
N ILE A 118 -10.72 8.59 -1.87
CA ILE A 118 -10.78 8.64 -3.35
C ILE A 118 -12.03 7.93 -3.87
N SER A 119 -12.44 8.32 -5.07
CA SER A 119 -13.45 7.63 -5.89
C SER A 119 -12.78 7.11 -7.15
N THR A 120 -12.98 5.83 -7.49
CA THR A 120 -12.43 5.26 -8.72
C THR A 120 -13.22 5.62 -9.97
N VAL A 121 -14.28 6.43 -9.83
CA VAL A 121 -15.03 7.05 -10.95
C VAL A 121 -14.35 8.34 -11.39
N GLU A 122 -13.85 9.12 -10.44
CA GLU A 122 -13.26 10.45 -10.64
C GLU A 122 -11.86 10.46 -10.05
N LEU A 123 -10.93 9.83 -10.77
CA LEU A 123 -9.53 9.78 -10.35
C LEU A 123 -8.79 11.01 -10.88
N PRO A 124 -7.93 11.64 -10.05
CA PRO A 124 -6.99 12.62 -10.57
C PRO A 124 -5.98 11.92 -11.50
N ASP A 125 -5.43 12.67 -12.46
CA ASP A 125 -4.38 12.16 -13.37
C ASP A 125 -3.18 11.60 -12.62
N MET A 126 -2.83 12.23 -11.48
CA MET A 126 -1.76 11.84 -10.60
C MET A 126 -2.15 12.07 -9.15
N LEU A 127 -2.21 11.01 -8.36
CA LEU A 127 -2.47 11.08 -6.93
C LEU A 127 -1.17 11.23 -6.14
N GLU A 128 -1.10 12.19 -5.22
CA GLU A 128 0.05 12.34 -4.33
C GLU A 128 -0.29 11.86 -2.91
N ILE A 129 0.49 10.93 -2.39
CA ILE A 129 0.45 10.45 -1.01
C ILE A 129 1.68 11.02 -0.30
N ARG A 130 1.52 11.54 0.93
CA ARG A 130 2.59 12.24 1.64
C ARG A 130 2.78 11.74 3.06
N LEU A 131 4.03 11.46 3.44
CA LEU A 131 4.41 11.26 4.84
C LEU A 131 4.50 12.61 5.56
N ALA A 132 4.18 12.62 6.86
CA ALA A 132 4.16 13.84 7.67
C ALA A 132 5.57 14.35 8.06
N PHE A 133 6.64 13.67 7.63
CA PHE A 133 8.02 14.03 7.93
C PHE A 133 8.89 14.00 6.67
N GLY A 134 10.00 14.74 6.72
CA GLY A 134 10.97 14.86 5.63
C GLY A 134 11.86 13.63 5.51
N TYR A 135 12.54 13.51 4.37
CA TYR A 135 13.49 12.43 4.14
C TYR A 135 14.68 12.51 5.10
N CYS A 136 15.22 11.33 5.44
CA CYS A 136 16.32 11.18 6.37
C CYS A 136 17.40 10.28 5.74
N GLU A 137 18.62 10.77 5.53
CA GLU A 137 19.69 10.03 4.82
C GLU A 137 20.14 8.75 5.51
N SER A 138 20.05 8.66 6.85
CA SER A 138 20.38 7.45 7.60
C SER A 138 19.50 6.25 7.20
N SER A 139 18.37 6.49 6.53
CA SER A 139 17.44 5.44 6.08
C SER A 139 18.02 4.52 5.00
N LYS A 140 18.96 5.01 4.16
CA LYS A 140 19.57 4.23 3.07
C LYS A 140 20.60 3.19 3.55
N LYS A 141 21.18 3.36 4.74
CA LYS A 141 22.24 2.48 5.25
C LYS A 141 21.74 1.10 5.71
N VAL A 142 20.44 0.93 5.92
CA VAL A 142 19.88 -0.33 6.43
C VAL A 142 19.32 -1.22 5.31
N ALA A 143 18.81 -0.64 4.22
CA ALA A 143 18.26 -1.40 3.09
C ALA A 143 19.33 -2.10 2.23
N SER A 144 20.60 -1.72 2.35
CA SER A 144 21.72 -2.24 1.55
C SER A 144 22.54 -3.36 2.21
N ARG A 145 22.07 -3.93 3.33
CA ARG A 145 22.59 -5.21 3.84
C ARG A 145 21.72 -6.36 3.32
N GLU A 146 21.97 -6.76 2.07
CA GLU A 146 21.58 -8.10 1.60
C GLU A 146 22.32 -9.20 2.41
N PRO A 147 21.71 -10.39 2.58
CA PRO A 147 22.22 -11.50 3.40
C PRO A 147 23.52 -12.13 2.87
#